data_AF-R2QLT5-F1
#
_entry.id   AF-R2QLT5-F1
#
_cell.length_a   1.000
_cell.length_b   1.000
_cell.length_c   1.000
_cell.angle_alpha   90.00
_cell.angle_beta   90.00
_cell.angle_gamma   90.00
#
_symmetry.space_group_name_H-M   'P 1'
#
loop_
_entity.id
_entity.type
_entity.pdbx_description
1 polymer ?
#
loop_
_entity_poly.entity_id
_entity_poly.type
_entity_poly.pdbx_seq_one_letter_code
_entity_poly.pdbx_strand_id
1 'polypeptide(L)' 'MRKMRMNYEYNGWKFTNEGDGMVFYHPGDGIHGGSYYGFSTGDTGKVKIVGEDYIDFSNDKATIIILGGE' A
#
# COMPACT_ATOMS: atom_id res chain seq x y z
N MET A 1 5.90 0.17 -24.03
CA MET A 1 5.14 0.19 -22.77
C MET A 1 5.51 -1.08 -22.00
N ARG A 2 6.01 -0.98 -20.75
CA ARG A 2 6.37 -2.19 -19.97
C ARG A 2 5.08 -2.87 -19.47
N LYS A 3 5.01 -4.19 -19.54
CA LYS A 3 3.83 -4.96 -19.12
C LYS A 3 3.74 -4.98 -17.59
N MET A 4 2.60 -4.56 -17.03
CA MET A 4 2.31 -4.76 -15.62
C MET A 4 1.78 -6.17 -15.37
N ARG A 5 2.15 -6.78 -14.24
CA ARG A 5 1.68 -8.10 -13.80
C ARG A 5 0.79 -7.92 -12.57
N MET A 6 -0.40 -8.51 -12.59
CA MET A 6 -1.28 -8.55 -11.42
C MET A 6 -1.01 -9.82 -10.63
N ASN A 7 -0.85 -9.69 -9.31
CA ASN A 7 -0.69 -10.79 -8.37
C ASN A 7 -1.71 -10.64 -7.25
N TYR A 8 -2.28 -11.76 -6.80
CA TYR A 8 -3.14 -11.81 -5.63
C TYR A 8 -2.32 -12.25 -4.42
N GLU A 9 -2.49 -11.57 -3.29
CA GLU A 9 -1.88 -11.97 -2.02
C GLU A 9 -2.94 -11.89 -0.93
N TYR A 10 -3.25 -13.06 -0.34
CA TYR A 10 -4.41 -13.23 0.52
C TYR A 10 -5.69 -12.72 -0.17
N ASN A 11 -6.45 -11.83 0.47
CA ASN A 11 -7.64 -11.19 -0.09
C ASN A 11 -7.33 -9.84 -0.79
N GLY A 12 -6.04 -9.52 -0.99
CA GLY A 12 -5.57 -8.30 -1.63
C GLY A 12 -5.04 -8.50 -3.04
N TRP A 13 -4.53 -7.43 -3.64
CA TRP A 13 -3.94 -7.45 -4.98
C TRP A 13 -2.78 -6.48 -5.11
N LYS A 14 -1.87 -6.75 -6.05
CA LYS A 14 -0.83 -5.82 -6.47
C LYS A 14 -0.50 -5.90 -7.95
N PHE A 15 -0.28 -4.74 -8.55
CA PHE A 15 0.37 -4.60 -9.84
C PHE A 15 1.85 -4.33 -9.63
N THR A 16 2.70 -5.12 -10.29
CA THR A 16 4.15 -4.93 -10.28
C THR A 16 4.68 -4.75 -11.70
N ASN A 17 5.77 -4.00 -11.83
CA ASN A 17 6.64 -4.04 -13.00
C ASN A 17 7.96 -4.74 -12.63
N GLU A 18 8.80 -5.08 -13.62
CA GLU A 18 10.09 -5.77 -13.40
C GLU A 18 11.16 -4.89 -12.70
N GLY A 19 10.75 -3.78 -12.08
CA GLY A 19 11.59 -2.92 -11.25
C GLY A 19 10.89 -2.60 -9.93
N ASP A 20 11.14 -1.42 -9.41
CA ASP A 20 10.75 -1.09 -8.02
C ASP A 20 9.31 -0.56 -7.89
N GLY A 21 8.58 -0.50 -9.01
CA GLY A 21 7.25 0.09 -9.08
C GLY A 21 6.16 -0.91 -8.72
N MET A 22 5.39 -0.60 -7.68
CA MET A 22 4.16 -1.33 -7.35
C MET A 22 3.00 -0.41 -6.99
N VAL A 23 1.79 -0.89 -7.30
CA VAL A 23 0.51 -0.34 -6.80
C VAL A 23 -0.26 -1.50 -6.21
N PHE A 24 -0.79 -1.36 -5.00
CA PHE A 24 -1.38 -2.48 -4.27
C PHE A 24 -2.55 -2.06 -3.39
N TYR A 25 -3.34 -3.06 -3.02
CA TYR A 25 -4.42 -2.98 -2.05
C TYR A 25 -4.25 -4.09 -1.00
N HIS A 26 -4.37 -3.71 0.27
CA HIS A 26 -4.39 -4.62 1.41
C HIS A 26 -5.77 -4.55 2.10
N PRO A 27 -6.47 -5.69 2.26
CA PRO A 27 -7.86 -5.74 2.71
C PRO A 27 -8.08 -5.60 4.23
N GLY A 28 -7.12 -5.03 4.97
CA GLY A 28 -7.16 -4.99 6.44
C GLY A 28 -6.81 -6.34 7.11
N ASP A 29 -7.19 -6.50 8.37
CA ASP A 29 -6.98 -7.68 9.25
C ASP A 29 -5.51 -8.08 9.50
N GLY A 30 -4.57 -7.30 8.99
CA GLY A 30 -3.16 -7.40 9.32
C GLY A 30 -2.80 -6.60 10.57
N ILE A 31 -1.50 -6.44 10.82
CA ILE A 31 -1.01 -5.64 11.95
C ILE A 31 -1.61 -4.23 11.95
N HIS A 32 -1.84 -3.67 10.76
CA HIS A 32 -2.35 -2.32 10.56
C HIS A 32 -3.86 -2.15 10.79
N GLY A 33 -4.61 -3.22 11.10
CA GLY A 33 -6.05 -3.17 11.30
C GLY A 33 -6.80 -2.90 10.01
N GLY A 34 -6.93 -1.63 9.64
CA GLY A 34 -7.68 -1.16 8.48
C GLY A 34 -7.11 -1.52 7.11
N SER A 35 -7.99 -1.46 6.12
CA SER A 35 -7.61 -1.61 4.71
C SER A 35 -6.85 -0.39 4.21
N TYR A 36 -5.98 -0.59 3.21
CA TYR A 36 -5.25 0.51 2.61
C TYR A 36 -4.88 0.24 1.15
N TYR A 37 -4.80 1.33 0.39
CA TYR A 37 -4.12 1.36 -0.90
C TYR A 37 -2.71 1.86 -0.69
N GLY A 38 -1.79 1.44 -1.55
CA GLY A 38 -0.46 2.03 -1.55
C GLY A 38 0.25 1.91 -2.87
N PHE A 39 1.31 2.69 -2.97
CA PHE A 39 2.25 2.58 -4.07
C PHE A 39 3.66 2.75 -3.53
N SER A 40 4.62 2.15 -4.23
CA SER A 40 6.02 2.43 -3.98
C SER A 40 6.82 2.48 -5.25
N THR A 41 7.87 3.29 -5.21
CA THR A 41 8.95 3.27 -6.19
C THR A 41 10.28 3.33 -5.43
N GLY A 42 11.36 2.80 -6.02
CA GLY A 42 12.68 2.81 -5.39
C GLY A 42 13.14 4.22 -5.01
N ASP A 43 12.88 5.20 -5.90
CA ASP A 43 13.33 6.58 -5.73
C ASP A 43 12.46 7.41 -4.77
N THR A 44 11.15 7.17 -4.73
CA THR A 44 10.20 7.98 -3.95
C THR A 44 9.75 7.32 -2.64
N GLY A 45 10.16 6.08 -2.39
CA GLY A 45 9.73 5.32 -1.21
C GLY A 45 8.29 4.82 -1.32
N LYS A 46 7.66 4.57 -0.15
CA LYS A 46 6.32 3.99 -0.03
C LYS A 46 5.32 5.03 0.44
N VAL A 47 4.15 5.06 -0.18
CA VAL A 47 3.00 5.86 0.27
C VAL A 47 1.82 4.93 0.52
N LYS A 48 1.07 5.17 1.59
CA LYS A 48 -0.18 4.48 1.89
C LYS A 48 -1.31 5.48 2.07
N ILE A 49 -2.45 5.16 1.48
CA ILE A 49 -3.71 5.88 1.65
C ILE A 49 -4.60 4.99 2.50
N VAL A 50 -4.98 5.51 3.66
CA VAL A 50 -5.53 4.73 4.76
C VAL A 50 -6.82 5.34 5.30
N GLY A 51 -7.67 4.52 5.91
CA GLY A 51 -8.84 4.96 6.68
C GLY A 51 -8.52 5.21 8.16
N GLU A 52 -9.52 5.62 8.93
CA GLU A 52 -9.41 5.89 10.38
C GLU A 52 -9.07 4.64 11.21
N ASP A 53 -9.37 3.46 10.70
CA ASP A 53 -9.10 2.16 11.32
C ASP A 53 -7.65 1.68 11.11
N TYR A 54 -6.81 2.48 10.44
CA TYR A 54 -5.40 2.17 10.23
C TYR A 54 -4.54 2.46 11.46
N ILE A 55 -3.80 1.44 11.87
CA ILE A 55 -2.84 1.52 12.96
C ILE A 55 -1.45 1.74 12.36
N ASP A 56 -0.91 2.94 12.58
CA ASP A 56 0.46 3.27 12.19
C ASP A 56 1.47 2.64 13.16
N PHE A 57 2.27 1.71 12.64
CA PHE A 57 3.45 1.23 13.34
C PHE A 57 4.64 2.05 12.85
N SER A 58 5.26 2.80 13.77
CA SER A 58 6.32 3.79 13.53
C SER A 58 7.53 3.31 12.69
N ASN A 59 7.64 2.02 12.38
CA ASN A 59 8.69 1.43 11.54
C ASN A 59 8.28 1.14 10.08
N ASP A 60 7.05 1.47 9.64
CA ASP A 60 6.59 1.17 8.26
C ASP A 60 7.30 1.99 7.17
N LYS A 61 7.95 3.11 7.55
CA LYS A 61 8.69 4.03 6.67
C LYS A 61 7.89 4.47 5.44
N ALA A 62 6.56 4.51 5.59
CA ALA A 62 5.64 4.95 4.57
C ALA A 62 5.17 6.37 4.87
N THR A 63 5.01 7.19 3.84
CA THR A 63 4.21 8.40 3.97
C THR A 63 2.75 7.99 4.07
N ILE A 64 2.08 8.36 5.17
CA ILE A 64 0.68 8.03 5.42
C ILE A 64 -0.21 9.22 5.02
N ILE A 65 -1.22 8.95 4.21
CA ILE A 65 -2.30 9.88 3.87
C ILE A 65 -3.59 9.31 4.46
N ILE A 66 -4.12 9.96 5.50
CA ILE A 66 -5.37 9.55 6.17
C ILE A 66 -6.55 10.21 5.46
N LEU A 67 -7.52 9.41 5.03
CA LEU A 67 -8.80 9.89 4.53
C LEU A 67 -9.80 9.98 5.69
N GLY A 68 -10.38 11.16 5.90
CA GLY A 68 -11.43 11.37 6.92
C GLY A 68 -10.99 12.11 8.18
N GLY A 69 -9.71 12.49 8.32
CA GLY A 69 -9.27 13.34 9.43
C GLY A 69 -9.67 14.81 9.23
N GLU A 70 -10.52 15.34 10.11
CA GLU A 70 -10.62 16.78 10.40
C GLU A 70 -9.53 17.23 11.38
#